data_AF-A0A9E5FFH1-F1
#
_entry.id   AF-A0A9E5FFH1-F1
#
_cell.length_a   1.000
_cell.length_b   1.000
_cell.length_c   1.000
_cell.angle_alpha   90.00
_cell.angle_beta   90.00
_cell.angle_gamma   90.00
#
_symmetry.space_group_name_H-M   'P 1'
#
loop_
_entity.id
_entity.type
_entity.pdbx_description
1 polymer ?
#
loop_
_entity_poly.entity_id
_entity_poly.type
_entity_poly.pdbx_seq_one_letter_code
_entity_poly.pdbx_strand_id
1 'polypeptide(L)'
;IRLTAATLGTTDTRLNYEQPTVTGTAVTSFITSTTGNQNLKFVVSAANKTTKGVVTNVANLTNLISSTGVVDVLSDAPINVVSVESSVSSVKLASALPILDGNSTFGPDIVAKTGVELNSTVGGIGEMGAGLELVVSPGGTISGSASGSIWLNQMGDNFEVGTITSTTGRVKLYANKSILDTTADTAADISAVSVDLTALTGSVGSSGKRLDIDSSRNGGVGLVTVSAATDVYMEETTGNIYVASIVASTGTVQLVSQGGILDGAKTVFTKISGNGISLVASAGAIGETSNDLEIDLQGTSRLTATASTNVFVTEKLGALRITNVTGTTGAVRLTVAETSGLGDDLTLEFGNSIVAGTTAAIMAGDDINLMSGSSITAGNGSVTLTGDKPSLDPEGTTVTINGTINATATVSIVGNSQGATLVSAMDASYLLTTKLLARTPASVGSNAEIFSLTGFMAASLTGGAGDNTFDIGAWTGTTLTAIIDGGAGRDTVTATTDTDFTAVNALLKRVGSGDATLLNIENGVFRGGAKANKFNMSGWTLSGTVDGGAGAKIIDTIISNVAGSTMLA
;
A
#
# COMPACT_ATOMS: atom_id res chain seq x y z
N ILE A 1 0.22 28.42 47.10
CA ILE A 1 -0.96 28.25 47.98
C ILE A 1 -1.00 26.79 48.40
N ARG A 2 -0.98 26.52 49.70
CA ARG A 2 -1.19 25.17 50.25
C ARG A 2 -2.64 25.04 50.67
N LEU A 3 -3.32 24.04 50.13
CA LEU A 3 -4.74 23.77 50.37
C LEU A 3 -4.84 22.48 51.20
N THR A 4 -5.41 22.57 52.40
CA THR A 4 -5.37 21.48 53.40
C THR A 4 -6.72 20.84 53.69
N ALA A 5 -7.81 21.40 53.16
CA ALA A 5 -9.15 20.84 53.38
C ALA A 5 -9.33 19.54 52.59
N ALA A 6 -9.90 18.50 53.23
CA ALA A 6 -10.02 17.17 52.63
C ALA A 6 -10.75 17.16 51.28
N THR A 7 -11.68 18.08 51.04
CA THR A 7 -12.37 18.26 49.75
C THR A 7 -12.44 19.75 49.46
N LEU A 8 -12.15 20.14 48.21
CA LEU A 8 -12.20 21.51 47.74
C LEU A 8 -13.36 21.66 46.76
N GLY A 9 -14.38 22.41 47.16
CA GLY A 9 -15.55 22.71 46.33
C GLY A 9 -16.29 21.47 45.80
N THR A 10 -17.16 21.72 44.82
CA THR A 10 -17.84 20.71 44.00
C THR A 10 -17.70 21.09 42.53
N THR A 11 -18.18 20.24 41.63
CA THR A 11 -18.19 20.52 40.18
C THR A 11 -19.04 21.76 39.85
N ASP A 12 -20.12 21.99 40.61
CA ASP A 12 -21.00 23.16 40.44
C ASP A 12 -20.50 24.40 41.19
N THR A 13 -19.83 24.20 42.33
CA THR A 13 -19.30 25.27 43.18
C THR A 13 -17.82 25.03 43.48
N ARG A 14 -16.97 25.29 42.48
CA ARG A 14 -15.50 25.20 42.62
C ARG A 14 -14.99 26.20 43.66
N LEU A 15 -13.90 25.86 44.35
CA LEU A 15 -13.22 26.82 45.22
C LEU A 15 -12.52 27.87 44.35
N ASN A 16 -13.05 29.09 44.36
CA ASN A 16 -12.49 30.21 43.62
C ASN A 16 -11.24 30.74 44.32
N TYR A 17 -10.14 30.83 43.58
CA TYR A 17 -8.99 31.64 43.92
C TYR A 17 -8.92 32.83 42.97
N GLU A 18 -9.25 34.00 43.49
CA GLU A 18 -9.06 35.26 42.77
C GLU A 18 -7.68 35.84 43.10
N GLN A 19 -6.90 36.11 42.05
CA GLN A 19 -5.56 36.68 42.20
C GLN A 19 -5.62 38.06 42.89
N PRO A 20 -4.78 38.32 43.92
CA PRO A 20 -4.57 39.69 44.39
C PRO A 20 -3.97 40.55 43.27
N THR A 21 -4.21 41.86 43.31
CA THR A 21 -3.68 42.79 42.31
C THR A 21 -2.15 42.83 42.37
N VAL A 22 -1.48 42.58 41.25
CA VAL A 22 -0.02 42.50 41.15
C VAL A 22 0.49 43.25 39.91
N THR A 23 1.63 43.93 40.04
CA THR A 23 2.29 44.58 38.90
C THR A 23 3.19 43.57 38.17
N GLY A 24 2.77 43.10 36.99
CA GLY A 24 3.54 42.19 36.14
C GLY A 24 2.99 40.75 36.06
N THR A 25 3.79 39.82 35.53
CA THR A 25 3.47 38.38 35.46
C THR A 25 3.53 37.78 36.86
N ALA A 26 2.43 37.20 37.35
CA ALA A 26 2.44 36.43 38.59
C ALA A 26 2.11 34.96 38.32
N VAL A 27 2.97 34.09 38.84
CA VAL A 27 2.81 32.64 38.83
C VAL A 27 2.29 32.23 40.20
N THR A 28 1.18 31.50 40.25
CA THR A 28 0.63 30.99 41.51
C THR A 28 0.61 29.48 41.52
N SER A 29 1.44 28.90 42.39
CA SER A 29 1.52 27.46 42.57
C SER A 29 0.43 26.95 43.51
N PHE A 30 -0.30 25.91 43.11
CA PHE A 30 -1.27 25.19 43.93
C PHE A 30 -0.70 23.84 44.37
N ILE A 31 -0.72 23.58 45.67
CA ILE A 31 -0.27 22.33 46.30
C ILE A 31 -1.38 21.84 47.23
N THR A 32 -1.72 20.55 47.18
CA THR A 32 -2.67 19.94 48.12
C THR A 32 -2.03 18.84 48.96
N SER A 33 -2.65 18.54 50.10
CA SER A 33 -2.34 17.39 50.96
C SER A 33 -3.61 16.59 51.30
N THR A 34 -4.51 16.48 50.33
CA THR A 34 -5.95 16.26 50.54
C THR A 34 -6.41 14.96 49.90
N THR A 35 -7.49 14.36 50.41
CA THR A 35 -7.94 13.04 49.97
C THR A 35 -9.08 13.07 48.96
N GLY A 36 -10.12 13.87 49.19
CA GLY A 36 -11.33 13.94 48.38
C GLY A 36 -11.22 14.79 47.10
N ASN A 37 -12.37 15.19 46.53
CA ASN A 37 -12.41 15.94 45.27
C ASN A 37 -11.69 17.29 45.37
N GLN A 38 -10.92 17.65 44.34
CA GLN A 38 -10.16 18.88 44.25
C GLN A 38 -10.72 19.75 43.12
N ASN A 39 -11.80 20.50 43.40
CA ASN A 39 -12.45 21.38 42.43
C ASN A 39 -12.00 22.83 42.64
N LEU A 40 -11.19 23.36 41.72
CA LEU A 40 -10.54 24.67 41.82
C LEU A 40 -10.90 25.56 40.65
N LYS A 41 -11.08 26.85 40.90
CA LYS A 41 -11.20 27.85 39.84
C LYS A 41 -10.19 28.97 40.05
N PHE A 42 -9.27 29.12 39.11
CA PHE A 42 -8.33 30.22 39.04
C PHE A 42 -8.96 31.40 38.27
N VAL A 43 -9.24 32.48 38.99
CA VAL A 43 -9.89 33.67 38.42
C VAL A 43 -8.88 34.78 38.28
N VAL A 44 -8.79 35.35 37.08
CA VAL A 44 -7.97 36.55 36.81
C VAL A 44 -8.88 37.77 36.88
N SER A 45 -8.70 38.55 37.96
CA SER A 45 -9.44 39.79 38.16
C SER A 45 -9.18 40.80 37.04
N ALA A 46 -10.13 41.70 36.79
CA ALA A 46 -10.00 42.71 35.74
C ALA A 46 -8.76 43.60 35.90
N ALA A 47 -8.34 43.84 37.15
CA ALA A 47 -7.15 44.63 37.47
C ALA A 47 -5.83 43.95 37.06
N ASN A 48 -5.85 42.63 36.87
CA ASN A 48 -4.69 41.81 36.49
C ASN A 48 -4.65 41.48 34.99
N LYS A 49 -5.51 42.13 34.19
CA LYS A 49 -5.47 42.07 32.72
C LYS A 49 -4.84 43.36 32.19
N THR A 50 -4.08 43.27 31.10
CA THR A 50 -3.61 44.47 30.39
C THR A 50 -4.80 45.30 29.89
N THR A 51 -4.56 46.55 29.46
CA THR A 51 -5.59 47.40 28.83
C THR A 51 -6.21 46.79 27.57
N LYS A 52 -5.54 45.82 26.93
CA LYS A 52 -6.07 45.03 25.81
C LYS A 52 -6.73 43.71 26.24
N GLY A 53 -6.91 43.49 27.54
CA GLY A 53 -7.50 42.26 28.10
C GLY A 53 -6.56 41.06 28.17
N VAL A 54 -5.29 41.20 27.77
CA VAL A 54 -4.30 40.10 27.83
C VAL A 54 -4.04 39.70 29.28
N VAL A 55 -4.12 38.40 29.55
CA VAL A 55 -3.78 37.79 30.84
C VAL A 55 -2.30 37.43 30.84
N THR A 56 -1.56 37.89 31.85
CA THR A 56 -0.14 37.57 32.04
C THR A 56 0.11 36.66 33.24
N ASN A 57 -0.92 36.36 34.04
CA ASN A 57 -0.81 35.43 35.17
C ASN A 57 -0.76 33.98 34.69
N VAL A 58 -0.26 33.09 35.53
CA VAL A 58 -0.19 31.65 35.26
C VAL A 58 -0.66 30.86 36.49
N ALA A 59 -1.53 29.88 36.26
CA ALA A 59 -1.91 28.90 37.26
C ALA A 59 -0.92 27.72 37.20
N ASN A 60 -0.04 27.62 38.19
CA ASN A 60 0.95 26.54 38.24
C ASN A 60 0.44 25.42 39.16
N LEU A 61 0.29 24.20 38.66
CA LEU A 61 -0.26 23.07 39.40
C LEU A 61 0.89 22.16 39.83
N THR A 62 1.23 22.18 41.12
CA THR A 62 2.42 21.49 41.64
C THR A 62 2.01 20.59 42.80
N ASN A 63 2.10 19.27 42.63
CA ASN A 63 1.62 18.29 43.62
C ASN A 63 0.16 18.56 43.99
N LEU A 64 -0.69 18.72 42.98
CA LEU A 64 -2.14 18.82 43.15
C LEU A 64 -2.73 17.40 43.11
N ILE A 65 -2.95 16.81 44.28
CA ILE A 65 -3.26 15.39 44.46
C ILE A 65 -4.65 15.21 45.08
N SER A 66 -5.38 14.21 44.56
CA SER A 66 -6.59 13.62 45.14
C SER A 66 -6.43 12.10 45.23
N SER A 67 -6.46 11.53 46.45
CA SER A 67 -6.30 10.08 46.64
C SER A 67 -7.61 9.29 46.54
N THR A 68 -8.77 9.96 46.65
CA THR A 68 -10.09 9.31 46.67
C THR A 68 -11.10 9.96 45.71
N GLY A 69 -10.71 10.99 44.96
CA GLY A 69 -11.63 11.78 44.16
C GLY A 69 -11.05 12.32 42.86
N VAL A 70 -11.80 13.19 42.20
CA VAL A 70 -11.40 13.87 40.96
C VAL A 70 -10.48 15.05 41.25
N VAL A 71 -9.60 15.39 40.32
CA VAL A 71 -9.01 16.73 40.24
C VAL A 71 -9.67 17.48 39.09
N ASP A 72 -10.30 18.61 39.38
CA ASP A 72 -11.04 19.43 38.41
C ASP A 72 -10.62 20.90 38.56
N VAL A 73 -9.91 21.42 37.57
CA VAL A 73 -9.37 22.79 37.59
C VAL A 73 -9.92 23.57 36.41
N LEU A 74 -10.50 24.74 36.69
CA LEU A 74 -10.85 25.75 35.71
C LEU A 74 -9.93 26.96 35.86
N SER A 75 -9.43 27.53 34.76
CA SER A 75 -8.53 28.69 34.80
C SER A 75 -8.85 29.73 33.74
N ASP A 76 -8.88 31.02 34.14
CA ASP A 76 -8.92 32.16 33.20
C ASP A 76 -7.53 32.51 32.62
N ALA A 77 -6.47 31.83 33.09
CA ALA A 77 -5.07 32.00 32.74
C ALA A 77 -4.46 30.70 32.18
N PRO A 78 -3.27 30.71 31.54
CA PRO A 78 -2.60 29.47 31.18
C PRO A 78 -2.40 28.59 32.43
N ILE A 79 -2.50 27.28 32.22
CA ILE A 79 -2.19 26.29 33.23
C ILE A 79 -0.81 25.72 32.93
N ASN A 80 0.11 25.81 33.88
CA ASN A 80 1.37 25.06 33.85
C ASN A 80 1.18 23.83 34.74
N VAL A 81 1.27 22.64 34.17
CA VAL A 81 1.10 21.36 34.85
C VAL A 81 2.48 20.87 35.27
N VAL A 82 2.77 20.81 36.56
CA VAL A 82 4.04 20.29 37.09
C VAL A 82 3.86 18.91 37.70
N SER A 83 2.77 18.69 38.44
CA SER A 83 2.38 17.36 38.92
C SER A 83 0.94 17.42 39.44
N VAL A 84 0.07 16.65 38.81
CA VAL A 84 -1.36 16.54 39.12
C VAL A 84 -1.73 15.06 39.18
N GLU A 85 -2.39 14.63 40.25
CA GLU A 85 -2.76 13.23 40.42
C GLU A 85 -4.19 13.05 40.93
N SER A 86 -4.92 12.14 40.28
CA SER A 86 -6.09 11.48 40.86
C SER A 86 -5.84 9.97 40.93
N SER A 87 -5.63 9.44 42.14
CA SER A 87 -5.25 8.03 42.32
C SER A 87 -6.38 7.04 42.03
N VAL A 88 -7.65 7.50 42.00
CA VAL A 88 -8.83 6.64 41.81
C VAL A 88 -9.82 7.14 40.75
N SER A 89 -9.66 8.35 40.23
CA SER A 89 -10.62 8.97 39.31
C SER A 89 -9.90 9.67 38.16
N SER A 90 -10.55 10.70 37.60
CA SER A 90 -10.06 11.47 36.47
C SER A 90 -9.36 12.76 36.89
N VAL A 91 -8.57 13.30 35.96
CA VAL A 91 -8.06 14.67 36.02
C VAL A 91 -8.71 15.47 34.90
N LYS A 92 -9.32 16.60 35.24
CA LYS A 92 -10.02 17.50 34.32
C LYS A 92 -9.41 18.90 34.42
N LEU A 93 -8.81 19.39 33.35
CA LEU A 93 -8.20 20.72 33.30
C LEU A 93 -8.84 21.53 32.17
N ALA A 94 -9.47 22.64 32.50
CA ALA A 94 -10.04 23.59 31.56
C ALA A 94 -9.39 24.96 31.73
N SER A 95 -8.95 25.55 30.63
CA SER A 95 -8.22 26.81 30.62
C SER A 95 -8.70 27.70 29.48
N ALA A 96 -8.85 29.00 29.76
CA ALA A 96 -9.11 30.00 28.73
C ALA A 96 -7.90 30.20 27.79
N LEU A 97 -6.71 29.79 28.23
CA LEU A 97 -5.41 29.94 27.55
C LEU A 97 -4.69 28.57 27.48
N PRO A 98 -3.43 28.45 27.01
CA PRO A 98 -2.78 27.14 26.88
C PRO A 98 -2.74 26.32 28.18
N ILE A 99 -2.69 24.99 28.03
CA ILE A 99 -2.30 24.05 29.10
C ILE A 99 -0.92 23.52 28.71
N LEU A 100 0.08 23.77 29.54
CA LEU A 100 1.49 23.56 29.24
C LEU A 100 2.11 22.60 30.25
N ASP A 101 3.14 21.85 29.83
CA ASP A 101 4.04 21.16 30.75
C ASP A 101 4.87 22.22 31.49
N GLY A 102 4.62 22.36 32.79
CA GLY A 102 5.23 23.38 33.62
C GLY A 102 6.66 23.07 34.08
N ASN A 103 7.18 21.87 33.82
CA ASN A 103 8.46 21.41 34.35
C ASN A 103 9.45 20.94 33.26
N SER A 104 8.98 20.67 32.04
CA SER A 104 9.80 20.21 30.90
C SER A 104 10.58 18.92 31.20
N THR A 105 10.05 18.06 32.08
CA THR A 105 10.67 16.79 32.47
C THR A 105 10.07 15.63 31.67
N PHE A 106 10.75 14.48 31.66
CA PHE A 106 10.20 13.25 31.07
C PHE A 106 9.36 12.42 32.07
N GLY A 107 9.10 12.97 33.26
CA GLY A 107 8.27 12.33 34.27
C GLY A 107 6.79 12.63 34.04
N PRO A 108 5.86 11.84 34.60
CA PRO A 108 4.44 12.10 34.44
C PRO A 108 4.02 13.41 35.10
N ASP A 109 3.44 14.31 34.32
CA ASP A 109 2.80 15.53 34.80
C ASP A 109 1.38 15.26 35.31
N ILE A 110 0.67 14.34 34.65
CA ILE A 110 -0.69 13.94 35.03
C ILE A 110 -0.75 12.44 35.27
N VAL A 111 -1.23 12.04 36.44
CA VAL A 111 -1.55 10.65 36.78
C VAL A 111 -3.05 10.54 37.04
N ALA A 112 -3.72 9.63 36.35
CA ALA A 112 -5.16 9.41 36.52
C ALA A 112 -5.54 7.93 36.42
N LYS A 113 -6.63 7.55 37.10
CA LYS A 113 -7.16 6.19 37.05
C LYS A 113 -8.17 5.99 35.93
N THR A 114 -9.16 6.88 35.82
CA THR A 114 -10.31 6.66 34.91
C THR A 114 -10.26 7.50 33.65
N GLY A 115 -9.38 8.50 33.59
CA GLY A 115 -9.19 9.30 32.38
C GLY A 115 -8.64 10.69 32.62
N VAL A 116 -8.31 11.37 31.53
CA VAL A 116 -7.82 12.74 31.49
C VAL A 116 -8.65 13.54 30.49
N GLU A 117 -9.14 14.71 30.89
CA GLU A 117 -9.90 15.62 30.04
C GLU A 117 -9.24 17.01 30.06
N LEU A 118 -8.78 17.48 28.91
CA LEU A 118 -8.04 18.73 28.77
C LEU A 118 -8.76 19.66 27.79
N ASN A 119 -9.02 20.90 28.19
CA ASN A 119 -9.69 21.88 27.34
C ASN A 119 -8.97 23.22 27.39
N SER A 120 -8.41 23.65 26.27
CA SER A 120 -7.83 24.98 26.07
C SER A 120 -8.66 25.77 25.05
N THR A 121 -9.31 26.85 25.50
CA THR A 121 -10.13 27.68 24.61
C THR A 121 -9.28 28.42 23.58
N VAL A 122 -8.10 28.93 24.00
CA VAL A 122 -7.14 29.64 23.15
C VAL A 122 -5.74 29.09 23.40
N GLY A 123 -5.01 28.79 22.33
CA GLY A 123 -3.72 28.13 22.40
C GLY A 123 -3.80 26.61 22.37
N GLY A 124 -2.68 25.95 22.68
CA GLY A 124 -2.50 24.50 22.60
C GLY A 124 -2.56 23.79 23.95
N ILE A 125 -2.44 22.46 23.88
CA ILE A 125 -2.25 21.56 25.02
C ILE A 125 -0.90 20.87 24.84
N GLY A 126 -0.08 20.88 25.89
CA GLY A 126 1.32 20.44 25.83
C GLY A 126 2.24 21.48 25.20
N GLU A 127 3.55 21.22 25.25
CA GLU A 127 4.57 22.14 24.76
C GLU A 127 5.28 21.67 23.51
N MET A 128 5.99 22.59 22.85
CA MET A 128 6.83 22.24 21.72
C MET A 128 8.03 21.36 22.12
N GLY A 129 7.91 20.04 22.03
CA GLY A 129 9.01 19.09 22.21
C GLY A 129 8.55 17.82 22.89
N ALA A 130 8.64 17.83 24.23
CA ALA A 130 8.24 16.74 25.10
C ALA A 130 6.74 16.45 24.93
N GLY A 131 5.86 17.43 25.18
CA GLY A 131 4.41 17.23 25.15
C GLY A 131 3.86 17.48 26.53
N LEU A 132 2.84 16.74 26.94
CA LEU A 132 2.41 16.63 28.34
C LEU A 132 2.41 15.14 28.69
N GLU A 133 3.15 14.76 29.72
CA GLU A 133 3.34 13.37 30.11
C GLU A 133 2.19 12.89 30.99
N LEU A 134 1.53 11.82 30.53
CA LEU A 134 0.36 11.23 31.14
C LEU A 134 0.68 9.81 31.61
N VAL A 135 0.12 9.42 32.74
CA VAL A 135 -0.03 8.02 33.15
C VAL A 135 -1.50 7.80 33.46
N VAL A 136 -2.22 7.26 32.47
CA VAL A 136 -3.61 6.85 32.65
C VAL A 136 -3.68 5.33 32.74
N SER A 137 -4.36 4.82 33.77
CA SER A 137 -4.53 3.37 33.96
C SER A 137 -5.29 2.73 32.80
N PRO A 138 -5.11 1.41 32.54
CA PRO A 138 -5.81 0.70 31.48
C PRO A 138 -7.33 0.88 31.56
N GLY A 139 -7.94 1.16 30.40
CA GLY A 139 -9.37 1.46 30.25
C GLY A 139 -9.76 2.91 30.56
N GLY A 140 -8.84 3.75 31.05
CA GLY A 140 -9.11 5.18 31.24
C GLY A 140 -8.91 5.97 29.96
N THR A 141 -9.86 6.83 29.60
CA THR A 141 -9.84 7.57 28.32
C THR A 141 -9.06 8.87 28.42
N ILE A 142 -8.44 9.28 27.31
CA ILE A 142 -7.73 10.56 27.20
C ILE A 142 -8.44 11.43 26.16
N SER A 143 -8.88 12.61 26.57
CA SER A 143 -9.59 13.58 25.73
C SER A 143 -8.98 14.98 25.82
N GLY A 144 -9.06 15.73 24.73
CA GLY A 144 -8.33 16.98 24.54
C GLY A 144 -8.99 17.87 23.50
N SER A 145 -9.31 19.11 23.84
CA SER A 145 -9.81 20.10 22.89
C SER A 145 -8.96 21.36 22.99
N ALA A 146 -8.39 21.81 21.88
CA ALA A 146 -7.59 23.02 21.82
C ALA A 146 -7.79 23.78 20.53
N SER A 147 -7.70 25.10 20.60
CA SER A 147 -7.66 25.89 19.37
C SER A 147 -6.38 25.61 18.56
N GLY A 148 -5.23 25.53 19.24
CA GLY A 148 -3.92 25.19 18.69
C GLY A 148 -3.57 23.71 18.80
N SER A 149 -2.28 23.38 18.66
CA SER A 149 -1.79 22.01 18.65
C SER A 149 -1.98 21.28 20.00
N ILE A 150 -2.11 19.95 19.95
CA ILE A 150 -2.28 19.08 21.14
C ILE A 150 -1.20 17.99 21.12
N TRP A 151 -0.26 18.05 22.05
CA TRP A 151 0.85 17.09 22.16
C TRP A 151 0.78 16.36 23.50
N LEU A 152 0.55 15.05 23.46
CA LEU A 152 0.29 14.22 24.65
C LEU A 152 1.06 12.91 24.59
N ASN A 153 1.64 12.51 25.72
CA ASN A 153 2.46 11.30 25.84
C ASN A 153 1.89 10.37 26.91
N GLN A 154 1.32 9.23 26.54
CA GLN A 154 0.91 8.19 27.48
C GLN A 154 2.08 7.24 27.78
N MET A 155 2.52 7.24 29.03
CA MET A 155 3.70 6.51 29.50
C MET A 155 3.37 5.15 30.14
N GLY A 156 2.15 4.97 30.66
CA GLY A 156 1.82 3.79 31.49
C GLY A 156 1.19 2.62 30.74
N ASP A 157 0.35 2.90 29.75
CA ASP A 157 -0.46 1.89 29.07
C ASP A 157 -0.79 2.32 27.63
N ASN A 158 -1.83 1.74 27.04
CA ASN A 158 -2.43 2.24 25.81
C ASN A 158 -2.91 3.69 25.98
N PHE A 159 -2.79 4.46 24.90
CA PHE A 159 -3.51 5.71 24.74
C PHE A 159 -4.91 5.38 24.24
N GLU A 160 -5.83 5.21 25.17
CA GLU A 160 -7.26 4.99 24.92
C GLU A 160 -7.89 6.34 24.53
N VAL A 161 -8.02 6.60 23.23
CA VAL A 161 -8.48 7.88 22.68
C VAL A 161 -9.97 8.03 22.95
N GLY A 162 -10.34 9.11 23.64
CA GLY A 162 -11.74 9.55 23.76
C GLY A 162 -12.09 10.47 22.59
N THR A 163 -11.85 11.77 22.74
CA THR A 163 -11.94 12.73 21.62
C THR A 163 -10.81 13.73 21.71
N ILE A 164 -10.03 13.85 20.63
CA ILE A 164 -8.89 14.78 20.51
C ILE A 164 -9.15 15.73 19.34
N THR A 165 -9.28 17.02 19.62
CA THR A 165 -9.75 18.01 18.66
C THR A 165 -8.84 19.23 18.68
N SER A 166 -8.04 19.42 17.63
CA SER A 166 -7.29 20.65 17.38
C SER A 166 -7.95 21.44 16.25
N THR A 167 -8.27 22.72 16.46
CA THR A 167 -8.97 23.49 15.42
C THR A 167 -8.05 24.08 14.36
N THR A 168 -6.84 24.49 14.71
CA THR A 168 -5.90 25.14 13.78
C THR A 168 -4.51 24.50 13.78
N GLY A 169 -4.30 23.49 14.62
CA GLY A 169 -2.99 22.91 14.87
C GLY A 169 -2.90 21.43 14.55
N ARG A 170 -1.76 20.87 14.93
CA ARG A 170 -1.44 19.45 14.81
C ARG A 170 -1.81 18.71 16.09
N VAL A 171 -2.27 17.47 15.94
CA VAL A 171 -2.31 16.51 17.04
C VAL A 171 -1.08 15.62 16.96
N LYS A 172 -0.33 15.52 18.06
CA LYS A 172 0.81 14.60 18.19
C LYS A 172 0.59 13.72 19.41
N LEU A 173 0.40 12.42 19.20
CA LEU A 173 0.19 11.46 20.28
C LEU A 173 1.35 10.46 20.32
N TYR A 174 1.85 10.22 21.52
CA TYR A 174 2.83 9.18 21.80
C TYR A 174 2.24 8.21 22.82
N ALA A 175 2.36 6.92 22.57
CA ALA A 175 1.99 5.86 23.49
C ALA A 175 3.15 4.87 23.64
N ASN A 176 3.48 4.49 24.87
CA ASN A 176 4.43 3.40 25.12
C ASN A 176 3.91 2.05 24.58
N LYS A 177 2.58 1.86 24.52
CA LYS A 177 1.93 0.68 23.95
C LYS A 177 1.18 1.03 22.66
N SER A 178 -0.13 0.84 22.61
CA SER A 178 -0.99 1.14 21.46
C SER A 178 -1.69 2.49 21.59
N ILE A 179 -2.14 3.06 20.47
CA ILE A 179 -3.12 4.16 20.42
C ILE A 179 -4.42 3.56 19.89
N LEU A 180 -5.49 3.57 20.69
CA LEU A 180 -6.70 2.81 20.42
C LEU A 180 -7.95 3.69 20.43
N ASP A 181 -8.86 3.38 19.51
CA ASP A 181 -10.23 3.88 19.54
C ASP A 181 -11.03 3.14 20.64
N THR A 182 -11.66 3.93 21.51
CA THR A 182 -12.40 3.41 22.67
C THR A 182 -13.86 3.13 22.38
N THR A 183 -14.46 3.79 21.39
CA THR A 183 -15.91 3.80 21.17
C THR A 183 -16.36 2.99 19.96
N ALA A 184 -15.47 2.70 19.00
CA ALA A 184 -15.77 1.94 17.79
C ALA A 184 -16.99 2.48 17.03
N ASP A 185 -17.14 3.81 17.02
CA ASP A 185 -18.18 4.48 16.27
C ASP A 185 -17.71 4.83 14.85
N THR A 186 -18.15 5.95 14.28
CA THR A 186 -17.75 6.38 12.92
C THR A 186 -17.34 7.86 12.91
N ALA A 187 -17.38 8.52 14.07
CA ALA A 187 -16.95 9.88 14.22
C ALA A 187 -15.44 9.89 14.41
N ALA A 188 -14.77 10.93 13.92
CA ALA A 188 -13.34 11.07 14.14
C ALA A 188 -13.01 11.16 15.64
N ASP A 189 -12.23 10.21 16.13
CA ASP A 189 -11.60 10.28 17.45
C ASP A 189 -10.56 11.41 17.49
N ILE A 190 -9.86 11.64 16.37
CA ILE A 190 -8.86 12.69 16.22
C ILE A 190 -9.22 13.61 15.05
N SER A 191 -9.52 14.88 15.31
CA SER A 191 -9.76 15.90 14.27
C SER A 191 -8.73 17.02 14.37
N ALA A 192 -7.93 17.25 13.32
CA ALA A 192 -6.80 18.17 13.32
C ALA A 192 -6.37 18.64 11.92
N VAL A 193 -5.50 19.65 11.85
CA VAL A 193 -4.86 20.03 10.57
C VAL A 193 -3.81 19.00 10.14
N SER A 194 -3.10 18.38 11.08
CA SER A 194 -2.15 17.29 10.81
C SER A 194 -2.12 16.34 11.99
N VAL A 195 -1.79 15.08 11.75
CA VAL A 195 -1.85 14.02 12.75
C VAL A 195 -0.53 13.26 12.76
N ASP A 196 0.14 13.24 13.91
CA ASP A 196 1.39 12.50 14.14
C ASP A 196 1.17 11.48 15.27
N LEU A 197 1.31 10.19 15.00
CA LEU A 197 1.05 9.12 15.97
C LEU A 197 2.27 8.22 16.14
N THR A 198 2.61 7.89 17.37
CA THR A 198 3.66 6.91 17.68
C THR A 198 3.18 5.92 18.74
N ALA A 199 3.12 4.65 18.36
CA ALA A 199 2.87 3.51 19.24
C ALA A 199 4.16 2.70 19.37
N LEU A 200 4.87 2.86 20.48
CA LEU A 200 6.26 2.38 20.63
C LEU A 200 6.37 0.86 20.60
N THR A 201 5.46 0.15 21.27
CA THR A 201 5.48 -1.32 21.37
C THR A 201 4.21 -1.98 20.85
N GLY A 202 3.18 -1.17 20.52
CA GLY A 202 1.88 -1.65 20.08
C GLY A 202 1.49 -1.18 18.68
N SER A 203 0.17 -1.14 18.48
CA SER A 203 -0.49 -0.77 17.24
C SER A 203 -1.10 0.64 17.30
N VAL A 204 -1.43 1.19 16.14
CA VAL A 204 -2.41 2.27 16.02
C VAL A 204 -3.72 1.67 15.53
N GLY A 205 -4.80 1.85 16.28
CA GLY A 205 -6.05 1.12 16.10
C GLY A 205 -5.91 -0.39 16.32
N SER A 206 -6.98 -1.12 16.02
CA SER A 206 -7.01 -2.59 16.10
C SER A 206 -7.88 -3.19 14.99
N SER A 207 -7.72 -4.49 14.75
CA SER A 207 -8.57 -5.20 13.77
C SER A 207 -10.04 -5.10 14.18
N GLY A 208 -10.88 -4.58 13.27
CA GLY A 208 -12.30 -4.34 13.51
C GLY A 208 -12.64 -3.05 14.26
N LYS A 209 -11.64 -2.30 14.75
CA LYS A 209 -11.79 -0.97 15.35
C LYS A 209 -10.62 -0.08 14.93
N ARG A 210 -10.73 0.47 13.71
CA ARG A 210 -9.75 1.41 13.18
C ARG A 210 -9.79 2.68 14.03
N LEU A 211 -8.66 3.35 14.18
CA LEU A 211 -8.65 4.68 14.78
C LEU A 211 -9.20 5.68 13.75
N ASP A 212 -10.31 6.32 14.09
CA ASP A 212 -10.97 7.27 13.20
C ASP A 212 -10.32 8.65 13.30
N ILE A 213 -9.95 9.22 12.15
CA ILE A 213 -9.33 10.54 12.06
C ILE A 213 -10.09 11.45 11.07
N ASP A 214 -9.97 12.74 11.29
CA ASP A 214 -10.34 13.84 10.39
C ASP A 214 -9.13 14.76 10.25
N SER A 215 -8.22 14.38 9.35
CA SER A 215 -7.07 15.22 9.00
C SER A 215 -7.51 16.33 8.05
N SER A 216 -6.65 17.32 7.80
CA SER A 216 -6.97 18.39 6.83
C SER A 216 -8.19 19.24 7.19
N ARG A 217 -8.61 19.26 8.47
CA ARG A 217 -9.85 19.87 8.98
C ARG A 217 -10.22 21.28 8.45
N ASN A 218 -9.22 22.10 8.10
CA ASN A 218 -9.43 23.46 7.57
C ASN A 218 -9.33 23.57 6.05
N GLY A 219 -9.49 22.46 5.32
CA GLY A 219 -9.46 22.41 3.85
C GLY A 219 -8.08 22.56 3.22
N GLY A 220 -7.01 22.53 4.02
CA GLY A 220 -5.62 22.46 3.55
C GLY A 220 -5.13 21.02 3.41
N VAL A 221 -3.89 20.83 2.95
CA VAL A 221 -3.24 19.50 2.93
C VAL A 221 -2.70 19.18 4.31
N GLY A 222 -3.39 18.31 5.03
CA GLY A 222 -3.01 17.84 6.36
C GLY A 222 -2.22 16.55 6.32
N LEU A 223 -0.93 16.62 6.65
CA LEU A 223 -0.07 15.43 6.64
C LEU A 223 -0.40 14.47 7.79
N VAL A 224 -0.37 13.17 7.47
CA VAL A 224 -0.52 12.07 8.42
C VAL A 224 0.81 11.32 8.53
N THR A 225 1.34 11.25 9.75
CA THR A 225 2.55 10.51 10.10
C THR A 225 2.23 9.46 11.16
N VAL A 226 2.58 8.20 10.93
CA VAL A 226 2.35 7.11 11.89
C VAL A 226 3.56 6.20 11.98
N SER A 227 3.94 5.85 13.20
CA SER A 227 4.92 4.80 13.50
C SER A 227 4.35 3.85 14.55
N ALA A 228 4.13 2.60 14.17
CA ALA A 228 3.68 1.53 15.06
C ALA A 228 4.66 0.36 15.04
N ALA A 229 4.85 -0.31 16.18
CA ALA A 229 5.70 -1.50 16.26
C ALA A 229 5.03 -2.70 15.59
N THR A 230 3.72 -2.85 15.74
CA THR A 230 2.96 -3.95 15.15
C THR A 230 2.16 -3.45 13.96
N ASP A 231 0.88 -3.16 14.12
CA ASP A 231 -0.08 -2.85 13.06
C ASP A 231 -0.55 -1.39 13.06
N VAL A 232 -1.04 -0.95 11.91
CA VAL A 232 -1.76 0.31 11.74
C VAL A 232 -3.13 0.04 11.14
N TYR A 233 -4.19 0.38 11.86
CA TYR A 233 -5.59 0.32 11.47
C TYR A 233 -6.18 1.72 11.62
N MET A 234 -6.40 2.43 10.51
CA MET A 234 -6.90 3.81 10.55
C MET A 234 -7.96 4.08 9.48
N GLU A 235 -8.88 4.97 9.80
CA GLU A 235 -9.92 5.43 8.89
C GLU A 235 -9.99 6.96 8.87
N GLU A 236 -9.89 7.53 7.67
CA GLU A 236 -10.12 8.96 7.45
C GLU A 236 -11.58 9.19 7.12
N THR A 237 -12.26 9.81 8.07
CA THR A 237 -13.72 9.99 8.10
C THR A 237 -14.18 11.06 7.11
N THR A 238 -13.31 11.98 6.69
CA THR A 238 -13.62 13.04 5.72
C THR A 238 -12.44 13.33 4.80
N GLY A 239 -12.68 13.38 3.49
CA GLY A 239 -11.63 13.78 2.54
C GLY A 239 -10.51 12.74 2.39
N ASN A 240 -9.32 13.21 2.02
CA ASN A 240 -8.18 12.36 1.66
C ASN A 240 -7.23 12.16 2.84
N ILE A 241 -6.60 10.99 2.92
CA ILE A 241 -5.36 10.83 3.69
C ILE A 241 -4.20 11.36 2.84
N TYR A 242 -3.51 12.38 3.33
CA TYR A 242 -2.23 12.84 2.76
C TYR A 242 -1.07 12.23 3.55
N VAL A 243 -0.57 11.10 3.07
CA VAL A 243 0.45 10.32 3.77
C VAL A 243 1.79 11.04 3.71
N ALA A 244 2.37 11.35 4.89
CA ALA A 244 3.77 11.73 4.98
C ALA A 244 4.66 10.49 5.17
N SER A 245 4.31 9.63 6.13
CA SER A 245 4.96 8.35 6.39
C SER A 245 4.09 7.52 7.35
N ILE A 246 3.71 6.30 6.98
CA ILE A 246 2.97 5.35 7.80
C ILE A 246 3.73 4.03 7.83
N VAL A 247 4.23 3.65 9.00
CA VAL A 247 5.07 2.46 9.16
C VAL A 247 4.48 1.54 10.22
N ALA A 248 4.25 0.29 9.83
CA ALA A 248 3.99 -0.85 10.70
C ALA A 248 5.26 -1.73 10.70
N SER A 249 6.02 -1.72 11.79
CA SER A 249 7.39 -2.29 11.79
C SER A 249 7.43 -3.81 11.63
N THR A 250 6.40 -4.52 12.08
CA THR A 250 6.31 -6.00 12.00
C THR A 250 4.95 -6.51 11.54
N GLY A 251 3.91 -5.67 11.63
CA GLY A 251 2.53 -6.01 11.29
C GLY A 251 2.07 -5.34 10.00
N THR A 252 0.77 -5.24 9.86
CA THR A 252 0.09 -4.78 8.63
C THR A 252 -0.28 -3.31 8.69
N VAL A 253 -0.42 -2.69 7.52
CA VAL A 253 -1.06 -1.38 7.38
C VAL A 253 -2.42 -1.56 6.71
N GLN A 254 -3.48 -1.10 7.37
CA GLN A 254 -4.84 -1.06 6.85
C GLN A 254 -5.39 0.35 6.95
N LEU A 255 -5.55 0.99 5.79
CA LEU A 255 -6.08 2.35 5.68
C LEU A 255 -7.41 2.34 4.93
N VAL A 256 -8.40 3.01 5.50
CA VAL A 256 -9.64 3.37 4.82
C VAL A 256 -9.70 4.89 4.74
N SER A 257 -10.10 5.42 3.59
CA SER A 257 -10.34 6.85 3.41
C SER A 257 -11.65 7.05 2.68
N GLN A 258 -12.46 8.01 3.14
CA GLN A 258 -13.66 8.42 2.41
C GLN A 258 -13.31 9.04 1.05
N GLY A 259 -12.20 9.77 0.95
CA GLY A 259 -11.65 10.29 -0.30
C GLY A 259 -10.59 9.36 -0.90
N GLY A 260 -9.40 9.91 -1.13
CA GLY A 260 -8.24 9.22 -1.67
C GLY A 260 -7.12 9.02 -0.65
N ILE A 261 -6.19 8.13 -0.97
CA ILE A 261 -4.96 7.90 -0.19
C ILE A 261 -3.81 8.34 -1.06
N LEU A 262 -3.23 9.49 -0.73
CA LEU A 262 -2.32 10.22 -1.59
C LEU A 262 -0.97 10.37 -0.90
N ASP A 263 0.11 10.34 -1.68
CA ASP A 263 1.39 10.85 -1.18
C ASP A 263 1.23 12.35 -0.86
N GLY A 264 1.24 12.68 0.42
CA GLY A 264 1.16 14.05 0.92
C GLY A 264 2.50 14.77 0.91
N ALA A 265 3.60 14.04 1.12
CA ALA A 265 4.94 14.60 1.17
C ALA A 265 5.51 14.94 -0.22
N LYS A 266 4.97 14.34 -1.29
CA LYS A 266 5.37 14.55 -2.69
C LYS A 266 6.86 14.25 -2.92
N THR A 267 7.34 13.15 -2.35
CA THR A 267 8.74 12.71 -2.48
C THR A 267 8.80 11.32 -3.08
N VAL A 268 9.97 10.85 -3.49
CA VAL A 268 10.11 9.48 -4.04
C VAL A 268 10.37 8.41 -2.98
N PHE A 269 10.37 8.79 -1.70
CA PHE A 269 10.61 7.86 -0.59
C PHE A 269 9.34 7.07 -0.28
N THR A 270 9.50 5.86 0.25
CA THR A 270 8.39 5.03 0.73
C THR A 270 7.47 5.82 1.67
N LYS A 271 6.16 5.77 1.41
CA LYS A 271 5.13 6.40 2.26
C LYS A 271 4.48 5.41 3.19
N ILE A 272 4.31 4.16 2.74
CA ILE A 272 3.68 3.12 3.54
C ILE A 272 4.57 1.88 3.56
N SER A 273 4.96 1.42 4.75
CA SER A 273 5.71 0.16 4.91
C SER A 273 5.02 -0.77 5.91
N GLY A 274 4.95 -2.06 5.59
CA GLY A 274 4.39 -3.08 6.47
C GLY A 274 4.41 -4.49 5.90
N ASN A 275 4.21 -5.49 6.76
CA ASN A 275 4.09 -6.91 6.43
C ASN A 275 2.69 -7.25 5.90
N GLY A 276 2.25 -6.50 4.90
CA GLY A 276 0.92 -6.56 4.29
C GLY A 276 0.28 -5.18 4.32
N ILE A 277 -0.22 -4.75 3.15
CA ILE A 277 -0.79 -3.42 2.97
C ILE A 277 -2.18 -3.56 2.36
N SER A 278 -3.18 -2.99 3.03
CA SER A 278 -4.58 -2.93 2.60
C SER A 278 -5.04 -1.49 2.53
N LEU A 279 -5.45 -1.03 1.35
CA LEU A 279 -5.82 0.36 1.08
C LEU A 279 -7.22 0.43 0.48
N VAL A 280 -8.09 1.25 1.05
CA VAL A 280 -9.44 1.51 0.52
C VAL A 280 -9.67 3.01 0.40
N ALA A 281 -9.87 3.49 -0.83
CA ALA A 281 -10.26 4.86 -1.15
C ALA A 281 -11.71 4.87 -1.69
N SER A 282 -12.67 5.17 -0.82
CA SER A 282 -14.10 4.93 -1.06
C SER A 282 -14.69 5.83 -2.16
N ALA A 283 -14.25 7.08 -2.26
CA ALA A 283 -14.69 8.02 -3.30
C ALA A 283 -13.54 8.58 -4.16
N GLY A 284 -12.29 8.29 -3.82
CA GLY A 284 -11.10 8.87 -4.46
C GLY A 284 -10.23 7.89 -5.24
N ALA A 285 -8.96 8.26 -5.38
CA ALA A 285 -7.89 7.46 -5.96
C ALA A 285 -6.91 7.01 -4.87
N ILE A 286 -6.15 5.96 -5.16
CA ILE A 286 -4.90 5.67 -4.45
C ILE A 286 -3.77 6.15 -5.35
N GLY A 287 -2.94 7.07 -4.86
CA GLY A 287 -1.96 7.79 -5.66
C GLY A 287 -2.57 8.80 -6.64
N GLU A 288 -1.70 9.51 -7.35
CA GLU A 288 -2.06 10.56 -8.32
C GLU A 288 -1.42 10.28 -9.69
N THR A 289 -1.99 10.88 -10.76
CA THR A 289 -1.53 10.65 -12.14
C THR A 289 -0.04 10.96 -12.35
N SER A 290 0.50 11.94 -11.64
CA SER A 290 1.91 12.34 -11.73
C SER A 290 2.76 11.87 -10.56
N ASN A 291 2.16 11.24 -9.55
CA ASN A 291 2.84 10.86 -8.32
C ASN A 291 2.15 9.65 -7.69
N ASP A 292 2.74 8.48 -7.85
CA ASP A 292 2.23 7.24 -7.32
C ASP A 292 2.27 7.29 -5.79
N LEU A 293 1.54 6.39 -5.14
CA LEU A 293 1.77 6.14 -3.73
C LEU A 293 2.93 5.15 -3.59
N GLU A 294 4.05 5.57 -3.01
CA GLU A 294 5.18 4.67 -2.75
C GLU A 294 4.90 3.78 -1.54
N ILE A 295 5.05 2.47 -1.73
CA ILE A 295 4.87 1.46 -0.69
C ILE A 295 6.12 0.58 -0.55
N ASP A 296 6.17 -0.17 0.54
CA ASP A 296 7.18 -1.19 0.86
C ASP A 296 6.52 -2.40 1.53
N LEU A 297 6.25 -3.44 0.74
CA LEU A 297 5.76 -4.73 1.23
C LEU A 297 6.91 -5.54 1.83
N GLN A 298 6.86 -5.73 3.15
CA GLN A 298 7.87 -6.53 3.83
C GLN A 298 7.65 -8.03 3.60
N GLY A 299 8.76 -8.77 3.41
CA GLY A 299 8.77 -10.23 3.34
C GLY A 299 8.00 -10.79 2.14
N THR A 300 7.09 -11.73 2.39
CA THR A 300 6.24 -12.38 1.37
C THR A 300 4.78 -11.93 1.45
N SER A 301 4.55 -10.78 2.05
CA SER A 301 3.21 -10.19 2.20
C SER A 301 2.64 -9.68 0.88
N ARG A 302 1.38 -9.24 0.90
CA ARG A 302 0.62 -8.89 -0.31
C ARG A 302 -0.04 -7.52 -0.18
N LEU A 303 -0.22 -6.87 -1.33
CA LEU A 303 -1.05 -5.69 -1.50
C LEU A 303 -2.50 -6.09 -1.76
N THR A 304 -3.41 -5.42 -1.04
CA THR A 304 -4.82 -5.28 -1.43
C THR A 304 -5.14 -3.80 -1.57
N ALA A 305 -5.65 -3.36 -2.72
CA ALA A 305 -5.97 -1.95 -2.95
C ALA A 305 -7.28 -1.81 -3.70
N THR A 306 -8.19 -0.99 -3.20
CA THR A 306 -9.45 -0.67 -3.87
C THR A 306 -9.69 0.82 -3.87
N ALA A 307 -9.91 1.39 -5.05
CA ALA A 307 -10.27 2.79 -5.22
C ALA A 307 -11.51 2.93 -6.11
N SER A 308 -12.30 3.97 -5.86
CA SER A 308 -13.42 4.36 -6.73
C SER A 308 -12.93 4.75 -8.14
N THR A 309 -11.77 5.41 -8.21
CA THR A 309 -11.16 5.85 -9.47
C THR A 309 -9.90 5.06 -9.79
N ASN A 310 -8.71 5.65 -9.63
CA ASN A 310 -7.43 5.07 -10.03
C ASN A 310 -6.73 4.41 -8.85
N VAL A 311 -5.90 3.40 -9.14
CA VAL A 311 -4.89 2.87 -8.20
C VAL A 311 -3.53 2.99 -8.84
N PHE A 312 -2.70 3.91 -8.36
CA PHE A 312 -1.34 4.17 -8.81
C PHE A 312 -0.37 3.97 -7.65
N VAL A 313 0.40 2.89 -7.70
CA VAL A 313 1.27 2.45 -6.60
C VAL A 313 2.63 2.06 -7.17
N THR A 314 3.68 2.46 -6.45
CA THR A 314 5.05 2.01 -6.70
C THR A 314 5.58 1.26 -5.48
N GLU A 315 5.84 -0.03 -5.63
CA GLU A 315 6.63 -0.81 -4.68
C GLU A 315 8.09 -0.39 -4.77
N LYS A 316 8.71 -0.05 -3.65
CA LYS A 316 10.05 0.56 -3.61
C LYS A 316 11.16 -0.44 -3.38
N LEU A 317 10.89 -1.59 -2.76
CA LEU A 317 11.91 -2.57 -2.37
C LEU A 317 11.41 -4.00 -2.58
N GLY A 318 12.03 -4.72 -3.51
CA GLY A 318 11.72 -6.13 -3.75
C GLY A 318 10.37 -6.34 -4.42
N ALA A 319 9.87 -7.57 -4.33
CA ALA A 319 8.73 -8.01 -5.13
C ALA A 319 7.37 -7.45 -4.68
N LEU A 320 6.57 -7.00 -5.64
CA LEU A 320 5.16 -6.70 -5.44
C LEU A 320 4.29 -7.96 -5.65
N ARG A 321 3.77 -8.50 -4.55
CA ARG A 321 2.76 -9.59 -4.58
C ARG A 321 1.37 -9.02 -4.35
N ILE A 322 0.40 -9.48 -5.13
CA ILE A 322 -0.94 -8.91 -5.15
C ILE A 322 -1.96 -9.96 -4.72
N THR A 323 -2.88 -9.58 -3.83
CA THR A 323 -4.14 -10.32 -3.61
C THR A 323 -5.22 -9.78 -4.54
N ASN A 324 -5.60 -8.52 -4.38
CA ASN A 324 -6.59 -7.86 -5.25
C ASN A 324 -6.26 -6.38 -5.41
N VAL A 325 -6.22 -5.88 -6.64
CA VAL A 325 -6.13 -4.44 -6.93
C VAL A 325 -7.28 -4.03 -7.83
N THR A 326 -8.10 -3.07 -7.40
CA THR A 326 -9.27 -2.59 -8.15
C THR A 326 -9.30 -1.07 -8.25
N GLY A 327 -9.21 -0.54 -9.46
CA GLY A 327 -9.58 0.84 -9.79
C GLY A 327 -10.93 0.83 -10.50
N THR A 328 -12.02 1.05 -9.75
CA THR A 328 -13.39 0.71 -10.19
C THR A 328 -13.79 1.38 -11.50
N THR A 329 -13.56 2.70 -11.61
CA THR A 329 -13.87 3.48 -12.81
C THR A 329 -12.60 3.94 -13.55
N GLY A 330 -11.45 3.90 -12.89
CA GLY A 330 -10.20 4.46 -13.37
C GLY A 330 -9.20 3.43 -13.87
N ALA A 331 -7.95 3.86 -13.99
CA ALA A 331 -6.83 3.03 -14.39
C ALA A 331 -6.16 2.39 -13.17
N VAL A 332 -5.51 1.26 -13.39
CA VAL A 332 -4.56 0.67 -12.44
C VAL A 332 -3.17 0.82 -13.03
N ARG A 333 -2.25 1.39 -12.25
CA ARG A 333 -0.82 1.44 -12.56
C ARG A 333 -0.05 0.88 -11.38
N LEU A 334 0.68 -0.19 -11.62
CA LEU A 334 1.52 -0.83 -10.61
C LEU A 334 2.94 -0.84 -11.13
N THR A 335 3.85 -0.31 -10.32
CA THR A 335 5.27 -0.26 -10.62
C THR A 335 6.03 -0.99 -9.51
N VAL A 336 6.97 -1.84 -9.87
CA VAL A 336 8.01 -2.34 -8.96
C VAL A 336 9.27 -1.57 -9.31
N ALA A 337 9.84 -0.88 -8.32
CA ALA A 337 11.05 -0.12 -8.53
C ALA A 337 12.22 -1.08 -8.75
N GLU A 338 12.98 -0.82 -9.80
CA GLU A 338 14.21 -1.54 -10.07
C GLU A 338 15.30 -1.17 -9.06
N THR A 339 15.94 -2.20 -8.51
CA THR A 339 17.20 -2.14 -7.76
C THR A 339 18.30 -2.84 -8.56
N SER A 340 19.53 -2.91 -8.03
CA SER A 340 20.63 -3.59 -8.73
C SER A 340 20.72 -5.08 -8.44
N GLY A 341 19.69 -5.65 -7.82
CA GLY A 341 19.67 -7.04 -7.39
C GLY A 341 18.37 -7.70 -7.82
N LEU A 342 18.39 -9.02 -7.91
CA LEU A 342 17.24 -9.81 -8.32
C LEU A 342 16.07 -9.70 -7.33
N GLY A 343 14.85 -9.86 -7.86
CA GLY A 343 13.63 -10.06 -7.10
C GLY A 343 12.73 -8.83 -7.04
N ASP A 344 12.93 -7.84 -7.90
CA ASP A 344 12.02 -6.71 -8.12
C ASP A 344 10.87 -7.12 -9.06
N ASP A 345 10.28 -8.28 -8.73
CA ASP A 345 9.24 -8.96 -9.51
C ASP A 345 7.85 -8.39 -9.21
N LEU A 346 6.94 -8.55 -10.17
CA LEU A 346 5.50 -8.52 -9.89
C LEU A 346 4.92 -9.92 -9.97
N THR A 347 4.22 -10.36 -8.92
CA THR A 347 3.59 -11.68 -8.87
C THR A 347 2.08 -11.60 -8.60
N LEU A 348 1.30 -12.28 -9.45
CA LEU A 348 -0.13 -12.49 -9.29
C LEU A 348 -0.42 -14.00 -9.23
N GLU A 349 -0.76 -14.49 -8.04
CA GLU A 349 -0.96 -15.92 -7.77
C GLU A 349 -2.37 -16.39 -8.15
N PHE A 350 -2.60 -17.71 -8.05
CA PHE A 350 -3.90 -18.33 -8.29
C PHE A 350 -5.02 -17.66 -7.47
N GLY A 351 -6.11 -17.28 -8.14
CA GLY A 351 -7.27 -16.65 -7.51
C GLY A 351 -7.16 -15.14 -7.25
N ASN A 352 -5.97 -14.56 -7.49
CA ASN A 352 -5.74 -13.13 -7.29
C ASN A 352 -6.04 -12.34 -8.57
N SER A 353 -6.42 -11.07 -8.41
CA SER A 353 -6.93 -10.27 -9.53
C SER A 353 -6.47 -8.82 -9.56
N ILE A 354 -6.36 -8.29 -10.77
CA ILE A 354 -6.20 -6.86 -11.05
C ILE A 354 -7.37 -6.43 -11.94
N VAL A 355 -8.14 -5.45 -11.50
CA VAL A 355 -9.32 -4.93 -12.21
C VAL A 355 -9.20 -3.42 -12.38
N ALA A 356 -9.07 -2.97 -13.62
CA ALA A 356 -9.10 -1.56 -14.00
C ALA A 356 -10.39 -1.26 -14.77
N GLY A 357 -11.10 -0.20 -14.41
CA GLY A 357 -12.25 0.30 -15.18
C GLY A 357 -11.85 0.76 -16.59
N THR A 358 -10.62 1.26 -16.74
CA THR A 358 -10.04 1.65 -18.03
C THR A 358 -8.81 0.81 -18.38
N THR A 359 -7.60 1.30 -18.09
CA THR A 359 -6.33 0.67 -18.48
C THR A 359 -5.63 0.06 -17.28
N ALA A 360 -5.01 -1.10 -17.45
CA ALA A 360 -4.06 -1.67 -16.50
C ALA A 360 -2.63 -1.55 -17.08
N ALA A 361 -1.76 -0.79 -16.41
CA ALA A 361 -0.36 -0.64 -16.76
C ALA A 361 0.50 -1.23 -15.65
N ILE A 362 1.24 -2.28 -15.96
CA ILE A 362 2.05 -3.02 -15.00
C ILE A 362 3.50 -2.96 -15.45
N MET A 363 4.36 -2.49 -14.56
CA MET A 363 5.79 -2.34 -14.77
C MET A 363 6.52 -3.05 -13.64
N ALA A 364 7.35 -4.03 -13.96
CA ALA A 364 8.23 -4.69 -13.00
C ALA A 364 9.68 -4.30 -13.28
N GLY A 365 10.48 -4.26 -12.21
CA GLY A 365 11.93 -4.15 -12.30
C GLY A 365 12.49 -5.41 -12.96
N ASP A 366 12.10 -6.59 -12.48
CA ASP A 366 12.54 -7.87 -13.02
C ASP A 366 11.40 -8.60 -13.76
N ASP A 367 10.90 -9.68 -13.18
CA ASP A 367 9.96 -10.59 -13.79
C ASP A 367 8.51 -10.16 -13.58
N ILE A 368 7.64 -10.57 -14.50
CA ILE A 368 6.19 -10.53 -14.31
C ILE A 368 5.68 -11.96 -14.28
N ASN A 369 5.10 -12.36 -13.16
CA ASN A 369 4.65 -13.72 -12.88
C ASN A 369 3.13 -13.78 -12.69
N LEU A 370 2.39 -13.99 -13.79
CA LEU A 370 0.94 -14.28 -13.75
C LEU A 370 0.73 -15.78 -13.72
N MET A 371 0.37 -16.32 -12.56
CA MET A 371 0.14 -17.76 -12.39
C MET A 371 -1.19 -18.19 -13.02
N SER A 372 -1.34 -19.49 -13.30
CA SER A 372 -2.62 -20.06 -13.73
C SER A 372 -3.71 -19.74 -12.71
N GLY A 373 -4.91 -19.37 -13.18
CA GLY A 373 -6.02 -18.94 -12.33
C GLY A 373 -5.94 -17.51 -11.79
N SER A 374 -4.87 -16.76 -12.08
CA SER A 374 -4.84 -15.31 -11.88
C SER A 374 -5.56 -14.57 -13.01
N SER A 375 -5.97 -13.32 -12.76
CA SER A 375 -6.64 -12.53 -13.80
C SER A 375 -6.28 -11.04 -13.80
N ILE A 376 -6.18 -10.47 -15.00
CA ILE A 376 -6.09 -9.02 -15.22
C ILE A 376 -7.23 -8.63 -16.15
N THR A 377 -8.05 -7.66 -15.73
CA THR A 377 -9.15 -7.14 -16.53
C THR A 377 -9.05 -5.62 -16.66
N ALA A 378 -9.10 -5.14 -17.90
CA ALA A 378 -9.24 -3.74 -18.27
C ALA A 378 -10.60 -3.56 -18.95
N GLY A 379 -11.50 -2.79 -18.31
CA GLY A 379 -12.88 -2.61 -18.75
C GLY A 379 -12.96 -1.99 -20.14
N ASN A 380 -12.70 -0.68 -20.24
CA ASN A 380 -12.80 0.07 -21.51
C ASN A 380 -11.44 0.43 -22.14
N GLY A 381 -10.35 -0.18 -21.67
CA GLY A 381 -8.99 0.20 -22.05
C GLY A 381 -8.10 -0.98 -22.44
N SER A 382 -6.81 -0.77 -22.25
CA SER A 382 -5.75 -1.72 -22.60
C SER A 382 -5.12 -2.36 -21.37
N VAL A 383 -4.45 -3.48 -21.57
CA VAL A 383 -3.49 -4.02 -20.60
C VAL A 383 -2.08 -3.88 -21.19
N THR A 384 -1.16 -3.34 -20.41
CA THR A 384 0.26 -3.30 -20.77
C THR A 384 1.09 -3.93 -19.66
N LEU A 385 1.87 -4.93 -19.99
CA LEU A 385 2.85 -5.56 -19.11
C LEU A 385 4.26 -5.18 -19.61
N THR A 386 5.10 -4.65 -18.74
CA THR A 386 6.49 -4.29 -19.06
C THR A 386 7.41 -4.83 -17.97
N GLY A 387 8.22 -5.84 -18.30
CA GLY A 387 9.32 -6.26 -17.42
C GLY A 387 10.61 -5.51 -17.77
N ASP A 388 11.56 -5.48 -16.83
CA ASP A 388 12.88 -4.86 -17.00
C ASP A 388 12.78 -3.37 -17.41
N LYS A 389 12.01 -2.60 -16.63
CA LYS A 389 11.86 -1.16 -16.82
C LYS A 389 11.61 -0.35 -15.54
N PRO A 390 12.49 0.63 -15.21
CA PRO A 390 13.76 0.94 -15.89
C PRO A 390 14.75 -0.22 -15.72
N SER A 391 15.58 -0.48 -16.72
CA SER A 391 16.65 -1.48 -16.61
C SER A 391 17.86 -0.85 -15.93
N LEU A 392 18.19 -1.29 -14.71
CA LEU A 392 19.38 -0.83 -14.00
C LEU A 392 20.49 -1.89 -13.95
N ASP A 393 20.19 -3.11 -14.40
CA ASP A 393 21.15 -4.20 -14.49
C ASP A 393 21.15 -4.88 -15.90
N PRO A 394 22.03 -5.86 -16.17
CA PRO A 394 22.14 -6.52 -17.47
C PRO A 394 21.33 -7.83 -17.59
N GLU A 395 20.64 -8.27 -16.53
CA GLU A 395 19.76 -9.44 -16.56
C GLU A 395 18.48 -9.08 -17.33
N GLY A 396 17.91 -10.05 -18.04
CA GLY A 396 16.67 -9.84 -18.78
C GLY A 396 15.44 -10.26 -17.97
N THR A 397 14.25 -9.85 -18.41
CA THR A 397 12.99 -10.25 -17.77
C THR A 397 12.40 -11.55 -18.32
N THR A 398 11.79 -12.33 -17.43
CA THR A 398 10.80 -13.36 -17.76
C THR A 398 9.40 -12.81 -17.55
N VAL A 399 8.59 -12.80 -18.62
CA VAL A 399 7.18 -12.42 -18.55
C VAL A 399 6.31 -13.66 -18.72
N THR A 400 5.80 -14.16 -17.59
CA THR A 400 4.89 -15.30 -17.49
C THR A 400 3.43 -14.84 -17.51
N ILE A 401 2.65 -15.36 -18.47
CA ILE A 401 1.25 -14.98 -18.69
C ILE A 401 0.28 -16.15 -18.53
N ASN A 402 0.48 -17.05 -17.57
CA ASN A 402 -0.36 -18.25 -17.42
C ASN A 402 -1.79 -17.96 -16.92
N GLY A 403 -2.03 -16.75 -16.41
CA GLY A 403 -3.36 -16.23 -16.07
C GLY A 403 -4.17 -15.73 -17.26
N THR A 404 -5.40 -15.31 -17.01
CA THR A 404 -6.28 -14.70 -18.03
C THR A 404 -6.06 -13.18 -18.08
N ILE A 405 -5.93 -12.62 -19.29
CA ILE A 405 -5.79 -11.18 -19.48
C ILE A 405 -6.89 -10.69 -20.44
N ASN A 406 -7.83 -9.91 -19.92
CA ASN A 406 -8.96 -9.37 -20.67
C ASN A 406 -8.82 -7.86 -20.84
N ALA A 407 -8.88 -7.39 -22.08
CA ALA A 407 -8.93 -5.97 -22.43
C ALA A 407 -9.87 -5.78 -23.62
N THR A 408 -10.62 -4.68 -23.64
CA THR A 408 -11.47 -4.35 -24.80
C THR A 408 -10.69 -3.72 -25.96
N ALA A 409 -9.58 -3.04 -25.67
CA ALA A 409 -8.71 -2.46 -26.70
C ALA A 409 -7.58 -3.41 -27.11
N THR A 410 -6.45 -3.38 -26.40
CA THR A 410 -5.24 -4.15 -26.74
C THR A 410 -4.59 -4.72 -25.50
N VAL A 411 -3.94 -5.87 -25.64
CA VAL A 411 -2.98 -6.38 -24.66
C VAL A 411 -1.57 -6.28 -25.26
N SER A 412 -0.69 -5.56 -24.59
CA SER A 412 0.72 -5.35 -24.98
C SER A 412 1.65 -5.93 -23.93
N ILE A 413 2.63 -6.72 -24.37
CA ILE A 413 3.64 -7.33 -23.50
C ILE A 413 5.02 -6.89 -24.00
N VAL A 414 5.83 -6.38 -23.08
CA VAL A 414 7.13 -5.76 -23.36
C VAL A 414 8.20 -6.38 -22.46
N GLY A 415 9.28 -6.89 -23.06
CA GLY A 415 10.43 -7.49 -22.37
C GLY A 415 11.76 -6.79 -22.65
N ASN A 416 11.76 -5.52 -23.05
CA ASN A 416 12.95 -4.63 -23.20
C ASN A 416 14.17 -5.06 -24.06
N SER A 417 14.22 -6.28 -24.64
CA SER A 417 15.27 -6.80 -25.54
C SER A 417 16.63 -7.16 -24.90
N GLN A 418 16.73 -7.31 -23.57
CA GLN A 418 17.95 -7.76 -22.87
C GLN A 418 17.95 -9.27 -22.55
N GLY A 419 17.52 -10.09 -23.50
CA GLY A 419 17.40 -11.55 -23.29
C GLY A 419 16.03 -11.99 -22.78
N ALA A 420 15.01 -11.12 -22.87
CA ALA A 420 13.71 -11.44 -22.31
C ALA A 420 13.04 -12.67 -22.91
N THR A 421 12.38 -13.39 -22.01
CA THR A 421 11.68 -14.64 -22.28
C THR A 421 10.19 -14.47 -22.05
N LEU A 422 9.38 -14.79 -23.05
CA LEU A 422 7.93 -14.90 -22.90
C LEU A 422 7.57 -16.31 -22.44
N VAL A 423 6.77 -16.46 -21.39
CA VAL A 423 6.30 -17.77 -20.91
C VAL A 423 4.78 -17.83 -20.93
N SER A 424 4.22 -18.87 -21.57
CA SER A 424 2.79 -19.16 -21.52
C SER A 424 2.56 -20.67 -21.41
N ALA A 425 1.94 -21.09 -20.31
CA ALA A 425 1.50 -22.45 -20.06
C ALA A 425 -0.02 -22.48 -19.87
N MET A 426 -0.72 -23.07 -20.84
CA MET A 426 -2.18 -23.15 -20.91
C MET A 426 -2.57 -24.27 -21.88
N ASP A 427 -3.65 -24.99 -21.58
CA ASP A 427 -4.28 -25.89 -22.54
C ASP A 427 -4.90 -25.10 -23.70
N ALA A 428 -4.07 -24.80 -24.70
CA ALA A 428 -4.38 -23.86 -25.77
C ALA A 428 -3.55 -24.16 -27.02
N SER A 429 -4.12 -23.84 -28.18
CA SER A 429 -3.34 -23.74 -29.42
C SER A 429 -2.73 -22.35 -29.56
N TYR A 430 -1.50 -22.27 -30.04
CA TYR A 430 -0.68 -21.08 -30.12
C TYR A 430 -0.33 -20.69 -31.56
N LEU A 431 -0.34 -19.39 -31.83
CA LEU A 431 0.30 -18.77 -32.99
C LEU A 431 1.32 -17.75 -32.49
N LEU A 432 2.59 -18.01 -32.73
CA LEU A 432 3.70 -17.16 -32.29
C LEU A 432 4.39 -16.51 -33.50
N THR A 433 4.54 -15.20 -33.41
CA THR A 433 5.32 -14.37 -34.32
C THR A 433 6.23 -13.45 -33.52
N THR A 434 7.18 -12.76 -34.15
CA THR A 434 8.04 -11.79 -33.44
C THR A 434 7.31 -10.60 -32.82
N LYS A 435 6.05 -10.35 -33.23
CA LYS A 435 5.27 -9.20 -32.77
C LYS A 435 3.94 -9.58 -32.13
N LEU A 436 3.61 -10.86 -32.08
CA LEU A 436 2.30 -11.32 -31.68
C LEU A 436 2.35 -12.74 -31.14
N LEU A 437 1.66 -12.96 -30.03
CA LEU A 437 1.20 -14.28 -29.60
C LEU A 437 -0.33 -14.26 -29.66
N ALA A 438 -0.92 -15.24 -30.33
CA ALA A 438 -2.31 -15.58 -30.12
C ALA A 438 -2.37 -16.96 -29.46
N ARG A 439 -3.20 -17.11 -28.43
CA ARG A 439 -3.50 -18.43 -27.87
C ARG A 439 -5.01 -18.63 -27.77
N THR A 440 -5.47 -19.81 -28.16
CA THR A 440 -6.89 -20.17 -28.17
C THR A 440 -7.08 -21.32 -27.19
N PRO A 441 -7.70 -21.08 -26.01
CA PRO A 441 -7.95 -22.15 -25.04
C PRO A 441 -8.72 -23.31 -25.65
N ALA A 442 -8.40 -24.55 -25.27
CA ALA A 442 -9.03 -25.76 -25.80
C ALA A 442 -10.51 -25.91 -25.41
N SER A 443 -11.00 -25.09 -24.46
CA SER A 443 -12.41 -25.09 -24.05
C SER A 443 -13.34 -24.70 -25.20
N VAL A 444 -14.44 -25.44 -25.37
CA VAL A 444 -15.39 -25.24 -26.47
C VAL A 444 -15.95 -23.81 -26.45
N GLY A 445 -15.79 -23.08 -27.56
CA GLY A 445 -16.32 -21.72 -27.73
C GLY A 445 -15.43 -20.60 -27.21
N SER A 446 -14.21 -20.90 -26.75
CA SER A 446 -13.24 -19.88 -26.36
C SER A 446 -12.75 -19.07 -27.56
N ASN A 447 -12.66 -17.75 -27.37
CA ASN A 447 -12.03 -16.85 -28.34
C ASN A 447 -10.51 -16.88 -28.18
N ALA A 448 -9.78 -16.53 -29.25
CA ALA A 448 -8.34 -16.34 -29.17
C ALA A 448 -8.00 -15.10 -28.34
N GLU A 449 -7.09 -15.25 -27.37
CA GLU A 449 -6.44 -14.14 -26.68
C GLU A 449 -5.27 -13.66 -27.54
N ILE A 450 -5.22 -12.36 -27.85
CA ILE A 450 -4.20 -11.77 -28.74
C ILE A 450 -3.33 -10.79 -27.96
N PHE A 451 -2.02 -11.03 -28.00
CA PHE A 451 -1.00 -10.24 -27.33
C PHE A 451 -0.07 -9.62 -28.36
N SER A 452 0.10 -8.30 -28.32
CA SER A 452 1.17 -7.63 -29.05
C SER A 452 2.47 -7.78 -28.27
N LEU A 453 3.55 -8.19 -28.95
CA LEU A 453 4.84 -8.47 -28.33
C LEU A 453 5.88 -7.43 -28.75
N THR A 454 6.76 -7.05 -27.83
CA THR A 454 7.92 -6.20 -28.11
C THR A 454 9.10 -6.62 -27.25
N GLY A 455 10.26 -6.79 -27.87
CA GLY A 455 11.54 -6.99 -27.16
C GLY A 455 11.76 -8.39 -26.58
N PHE A 456 11.08 -9.42 -27.09
CA PHE A 456 11.34 -10.81 -26.68
C PHE A 456 12.37 -11.48 -27.59
N MET A 457 13.30 -12.21 -26.97
CA MET A 457 14.37 -12.96 -27.65
C MET A 457 14.15 -14.48 -27.56
N ALA A 458 13.39 -14.92 -26.57
CA ALA A 458 12.98 -16.30 -26.37
C ALA A 458 11.48 -16.40 -26.06
N ALA A 459 10.92 -17.60 -26.29
CA ALA A 459 9.58 -17.95 -25.88
C ALA A 459 9.55 -19.39 -25.37
N SER A 460 8.80 -19.63 -24.29
CA SER A 460 8.49 -20.96 -23.77
C SER A 460 6.97 -21.13 -23.76
N LEU A 461 6.47 -22.01 -24.62
CA LEU A 461 5.05 -22.28 -24.78
C LEU A 461 4.77 -23.72 -24.35
N THR A 462 3.83 -23.88 -23.42
CA THR A 462 3.40 -25.18 -22.92
C THR A 462 1.90 -25.33 -23.15
N GLY A 463 1.52 -26.44 -23.78
CA GLY A 463 0.16 -26.90 -23.94
C GLY A 463 -0.43 -27.47 -22.65
N GLY A 464 -1.49 -28.24 -22.79
CA GLY A 464 -2.24 -28.79 -21.67
C GLY A 464 -2.54 -30.26 -21.83
N ALA A 465 -3.80 -30.64 -21.62
CA ALA A 465 -4.24 -32.03 -21.73
C ALA A 465 -4.94 -32.34 -23.06
N GLY A 466 -5.36 -31.30 -23.79
CA GLY A 466 -5.98 -31.43 -25.10
C GLY A 466 -4.96 -31.42 -26.23
N ASP A 467 -5.39 -31.88 -27.41
CA ASP A 467 -4.61 -31.76 -28.64
C ASP A 467 -4.37 -30.27 -28.95
N ASN A 468 -3.12 -29.81 -28.85
CA ASN A 468 -2.75 -28.42 -29.08
C ASN A 468 -1.95 -28.27 -30.39
N THR A 469 -2.08 -27.11 -31.03
CA THR A 469 -1.30 -26.75 -32.22
C THR A 469 -0.42 -25.55 -31.92
N PHE A 470 0.86 -25.61 -32.26
CA PHE A 470 1.82 -24.53 -32.11
C PHE A 470 2.31 -24.08 -33.48
N ASP A 471 1.75 -22.99 -34.01
CA ASP A 471 2.27 -22.35 -35.22
C ASP A 471 3.37 -21.35 -34.86
N ILE A 472 4.60 -21.69 -35.21
CA ILE A 472 5.79 -20.86 -34.97
C ILE A 472 6.39 -20.32 -36.28
N GLY A 473 5.72 -20.49 -37.42
CA GLY A 473 6.27 -20.22 -38.75
C GLY A 473 6.80 -18.79 -38.95
N ALA A 474 6.18 -17.82 -38.29
CA ALA A 474 6.55 -16.41 -38.33
C ALA A 474 7.38 -15.92 -37.12
N TRP A 475 7.74 -16.82 -36.20
CA TRP A 475 8.70 -16.53 -35.14
C TRP A 475 10.11 -16.52 -35.71
N THR A 476 10.79 -15.38 -35.62
CA THR A 476 12.19 -15.20 -36.05
C THR A 476 13.05 -14.56 -34.95
N GLY A 477 12.71 -14.68 -33.66
CA GLY A 477 13.52 -14.12 -32.58
C GLY A 477 14.95 -14.68 -32.64
N THR A 478 15.94 -13.83 -32.93
CA THR A 478 17.20 -14.23 -33.60
C THR A 478 18.39 -14.55 -32.68
N THR A 479 18.21 -14.99 -31.43
CA THR A 479 19.37 -15.35 -30.58
C THR A 479 19.19 -16.55 -29.66
N LEU A 480 17.95 -16.89 -29.26
CA LEU A 480 17.68 -18.01 -28.35
C LEU A 480 16.63 -18.95 -28.91
N THR A 481 16.78 -20.24 -28.61
CA THR A 481 15.88 -21.31 -29.05
C THR A 481 14.56 -21.23 -28.29
N ALA A 482 13.43 -21.23 -29.00
CA ALA A 482 12.12 -21.32 -28.36
C ALA A 482 11.92 -22.72 -27.75
N ILE A 483 11.15 -22.83 -26.67
CA ILE A 483 10.76 -24.10 -26.08
C ILE A 483 9.28 -24.31 -26.37
N ILE A 484 8.95 -25.42 -27.01
CA ILE A 484 7.59 -25.83 -27.33
C ILE A 484 7.34 -27.18 -26.67
N ASP A 485 6.43 -27.20 -25.72
CA ASP A 485 6.01 -28.39 -25.00
C ASP A 485 4.51 -28.63 -25.24
N GLY A 486 4.15 -29.73 -25.90
CA GLY A 486 2.74 -30.07 -26.15
C GLY A 486 1.97 -30.41 -24.87
N GLY A 487 2.66 -30.95 -23.86
CA GLY A 487 2.02 -31.50 -22.68
C GLY A 487 1.47 -32.90 -22.94
N ALA A 488 0.20 -33.11 -22.61
CA ALA A 488 -0.52 -34.36 -22.89
C ALA A 488 -1.53 -34.12 -24.01
N GLY A 489 -1.83 -35.18 -24.77
CA GLY A 489 -2.69 -35.08 -25.94
C GLY A 489 -1.93 -35.53 -27.18
N ARG A 490 -2.45 -35.21 -28.35
CA ARG A 490 -1.73 -35.35 -29.61
C ARG A 490 -1.45 -33.97 -30.18
N ASP A 491 -0.23 -33.51 -29.98
CA ASP A 491 0.17 -32.15 -30.25
C ASP A 491 0.84 -32.00 -31.62
N THR A 492 0.64 -30.82 -32.21
CA THR A 492 1.14 -30.50 -33.55
C THR A 492 2.00 -29.25 -33.52
N VAL A 493 3.26 -29.35 -33.97
CA VAL A 493 4.06 -28.16 -34.31
C VAL A 493 3.89 -27.84 -35.80
N THR A 494 3.60 -26.58 -36.12
CA THR A 494 3.51 -26.07 -37.48
C THR A 494 4.56 -25.00 -37.71
N ALA A 495 5.27 -25.07 -38.84
CA ALA A 495 6.17 -24.02 -39.28
C ALA A 495 6.06 -23.82 -40.79
N THR A 496 5.51 -22.68 -41.19
CA THR A 496 5.52 -22.22 -42.59
C THR A 496 6.54 -21.09 -42.72
N THR A 497 7.71 -21.40 -43.30
CA THR A 497 8.84 -20.47 -43.36
C THR A 497 9.66 -20.70 -44.64
N ASP A 498 10.05 -19.63 -45.33
CA ASP A 498 10.88 -19.72 -46.56
C ASP A 498 12.37 -19.95 -46.23
N THR A 499 12.69 -21.10 -45.64
CA THR A 499 14.04 -21.46 -45.19
C THR A 499 14.29 -22.97 -45.27
N ASP A 500 15.56 -23.37 -45.19
CA ASP A 500 15.95 -24.76 -44.97
C ASP A 500 15.54 -25.20 -43.54
N PHE A 501 15.04 -26.43 -43.46
CA PHE A 501 14.59 -27.10 -42.25
C PHE A 501 15.48 -28.30 -41.93
N THR A 502 15.79 -28.49 -40.65
CA THR A 502 16.27 -29.78 -40.11
C THR A 502 15.45 -30.13 -38.89
N ALA A 503 14.66 -31.21 -38.97
CA ALA A 503 13.79 -31.63 -37.88
C ALA A 503 14.22 -32.99 -37.33
N VAL A 504 14.29 -33.05 -36.00
CA VAL A 504 14.38 -34.27 -35.21
C VAL A 504 13.33 -34.21 -34.10
N ASN A 505 13.00 -35.34 -33.47
CA ASN A 505 11.90 -35.38 -32.48
C ASN A 505 12.02 -34.34 -31.35
N ALA A 506 13.24 -33.95 -30.97
CA ALA A 506 13.49 -33.00 -29.88
C ALA A 506 13.86 -31.57 -30.36
N LEU A 507 13.98 -31.33 -31.66
CA LEU A 507 14.49 -30.05 -32.17
C LEU A 507 14.04 -29.79 -33.62
N LEU A 508 13.49 -28.61 -33.84
CA LEU A 508 13.26 -28.03 -35.15
C LEU A 508 14.27 -26.89 -35.39
N LYS A 509 15.19 -27.10 -36.33
CA LYS A 509 16.08 -26.04 -36.81
C LYS A 509 15.53 -25.36 -38.05
N ARG A 510 15.55 -24.04 -38.05
CA ARG A 510 15.11 -23.19 -39.17
C ARG A 510 16.16 -22.13 -39.42
N VAL A 511 16.91 -22.27 -40.50
CA VAL A 511 18.10 -21.45 -40.76
C VAL A 511 17.77 -19.96 -40.73
N GLY A 512 18.38 -19.21 -39.80
CA GLY A 512 18.17 -17.76 -39.65
C GLY A 512 16.76 -17.34 -39.22
N SER A 513 15.90 -18.28 -38.85
CA SER A 513 14.49 -18.04 -38.53
C SER A 513 14.09 -18.57 -37.15
N GLY A 514 15.05 -18.72 -36.24
CA GLY A 514 14.84 -19.17 -34.86
C GLY A 514 14.58 -20.67 -34.73
N ASP A 515 15.42 -21.36 -33.97
CA ASP A 515 15.26 -22.78 -33.65
C ASP A 515 14.19 -22.98 -32.56
N ALA A 516 13.62 -24.19 -32.48
CA ALA A 516 12.69 -24.59 -31.44
C ALA A 516 13.04 -25.97 -30.87
N THR A 517 13.25 -26.04 -29.55
CA THR A 517 13.29 -27.29 -28.79
C THR A 517 11.87 -27.81 -28.67
N LEU A 518 11.68 -29.10 -28.96
CA LEU A 518 10.37 -29.75 -28.97
C LEU A 518 10.30 -30.78 -27.85
N LEU A 519 9.24 -30.71 -27.05
CA LEU A 519 8.91 -31.65 -25.99
C LEU A 519 7.46 -32.09 -26.20
N ASN A 520 7.18 -33.39 -26.05
CA ASN A 520 5.82 -33.94 -26.14
C ASN A 520 5.06 -33.47 -27.40
N ILE A 521 5.67 -33.60 -28.58
CA ILE A 521 5.03 -33.27 -29.87
C ILE A 521 4.92 -34.54 -30.70
N GLU A 522 3.70 -34.93 -31.08
CA GLU A 522 3.43 -36.16 -31.84
C GLU A 522 3.38 -35.94 -33.35
N ASN A 523 3.14 -34.70 -33.79
CA ASN A 523 2.92 -34.37 -35.20
C ASN A 523 3.64 -33.08 -35.64
N GLY A 524 4.24 -33.11 -36.83
CA GLY A 524 4.99 -31.98 -37.40
C GLY A 524 4.45 -31.58 -38.77
N VAL A 525 4.15 -30.29 -38.96
CA VAL A 525 3.69 -29.73 -40.24
C VAL A 525 4.69 -28.68 -40.70
N PHE A 526 5.52 -29.02 -41.67
CA PHE A 526 6.62 -28.17 -42.13
C PHE A 526 6.37 -27.75 -43.57
N ARG A 527 6.27 -26.43 -43.79
CA ARG A 527 5.97 -25.85 -45.11
C ARG A 527 7.04 -24.85 -45.54
N GLY A 528 7.51 -25.01 -46.76
CA GLY A 528 8.44 -24.10 -47.42
C GLY A 528 7.77 -22.81 -47.89
N GLY A 529 8.56 -21.93 -48.48
CA GLY A 529 8.14 -20.64 -48.98
C GLY A 529 8.20 -20.51 -50.50
N ALA A 530 8.63 -19.34 -50.96
CA ALA A 530 8.70 -19.01 -52.38
C ALA A 530 10.03 -19.43 -53.02
N LYS A 531 11.09 -19.67 -52.22
CA LYS A 531 12.39 -20.13 -52.69
C LYS A 531 12.49 -21.64 -52.55
N ALA A 532 13.48 -22.22 -53.23
CA ALA A 532 13.88 -23.61 -52.99
C ALA A 532 14.33 -23.78 -51.53
N ASN A 533 13.79 -24.78 -50.85
CA ASN A 533 14.09 -25.10 -49.46
C ASN A 533 14.57 -26.55 -49.35
N LYS A 534 15.50 -26.81 -48.43
CA LYS A 534 15.95 -28.15 -48.09
C LYS A 534 15.25 -28.62 -46.83
N PHE A 535 14.68 -29.82 -46.87
CA PHE A 535 14.07 -30.47 -45.72
C PHE A 535 14.87 -31.71 -45.33
N ASN A 536 15.62 -31.60 -44.23
CA ASN A 536 16.25 -32.76 -43.61
C ASN A 536 15.37 -33.30 -42.48
N MET A 537 14.64 -34.36 -42.77
CA MET A 537 13.70 -35.03 -41.87
C MET A 537 14.21 -36.40 -41.40
N SER A 538 15.50 -36.69 -41.60
CA SER A 538 16.08 -38.00 -41.32
C SER A 538 16.01 -38.43 -39.85
N GLY A 539 15.95 -37.47 -38.91
CA GLY A 539 15.77 -37.72 -37.48
C GLY A 539 14.36 -37.46 -36.94
N TRP A 540 13.39 -37.14 -37.81
CA TRP A 540 11.97 -37.05 -37.45
C TRP A 540 11.31 -38.41 -37.67
N THR A 541 10.92 -39.08 -36.60
CA THR A 541 10.32 -40.43 -36.65
C THR A 541 8.84 -40.43 -36.28
N LEU A 542 8.25 -39.26 -36.06
CA LEU A 542 6.85 -39.08 -35.65
C LEU A 542 5.95 -38.75 -36.85
N SER A 543 4.66 -38.54 -36.60
CA SER A 543 3.72 -38.19 -37.68
C SER A 543 4.05 -36.81 -38.24
N GLY A 544 3.71 -36.56 -39.50
CA GLY A 544 3.89 -35.23 -40.06
C GLY A 544 3.60 -35.09 -41.55
N THR A 545 3.58 -33.84 -41.99
CA THR A 545 3.44 -33.42 -43.38
C THR A 545 4.58 -32.48 -43.73
N VAL A 546 5.19 -32.70 -44.90
CA VAL A 546 6.17 -31.79 -45.49
C VAL A 546 5.61 -31.30 -46.81
N ASP A 547 5.64 -30.00 -47.01
CA ASP A 547 5.17 -29.32 -48.22
C ASP A 547 6.23 -28.30 -48.66
N GLY A 548 6.70 -28.41 -49.90
CA GLY A 548 7.67 -27.48 -50.49
C GLY A 548 7.13 -26.06 -50.72
N GLY A 549 5.82 -25.87 -50.61
CA GLY A 549 5.17 -24.59 -50.87
C GLY A 549 5.27 -24.19 -52.35
N ALA A 550 5.43 -22.89 -52.61
CA ALA A 550 5.58 -22.39 -53.98
C ALA A 550 6.97 -22.72 -54.58
N GLY A 551 7.96 -22.96 -53.72
CA GLY A 551 9.33 -23.39 -54.05
C GLY A 551 9.42 -24.81 -54.63
N ALA A 552 8.41 -25.64 -54.44
CA ALA A 552 8.31 -27.01 -54.99
C ALA A 552 8.50 -27.07 -56.51
N LYS A 553 8.17 -25.98 -57.22
CA LYS A 553 8.35 -25.85 -58.68
C LYS A 553 9.79 -25.51 -59.11
N ILE A 554 10.69 -25.25 -58.17
CA ILE A 554 12.06 -24.72 -58.38
C ILE A 554 13.15 -25.68 -57.83
N ILE A 555 12.76 -26.89 -57.38
CA ILE A 555 13.57 -27.99 -56.80
C ILE A 555 13.78 -27.85 -55.28
N ASP A 556 12.98 -28.59 -54.52
CA ASP A 556 13.20 -28.87 -53.09
C ASP A 556 13.90 -30.22 -52.91
N THR A 557 14.77 -30.33 -51.90
CA THR A 557 15.43 -31.60 -51.56
C THR A 557 14.90 -32.10 -50.23
N ILE A 558 14.21 -33.25 -50.24
CA ILE A 558 13.69 -33.88 -49.03
C ILE A 558 14.47 -35.16 -48.73
N ILE A 559 15.04 -35.25 -47.53
CA ILE A 559 15.70 -36.45 -47.01
C ILE A 559 14.83 -36.96 -45.85
N SER A 560 14.12 -38.08 -46.02
CA SER A 560 13.14 -38.57 -45.03
C SER A 560 13.17 -40.10 -44.86
N ASN A 561 12.94 -40.55 -43.62
CA ASN A 561 12.64 -41.94 -43.27
C ASN A 561 11.20 -42.08 -42.69
N VAL A 562 10.31 -41.13 -42.97
CA VAL A 562 9.05 -40.94 -42.22
C VAL A 562 8.04 -42.04 -42.56
N ALA A 563 7.73 -42.91 -41.59
CA ALA A 563 6.69 -43.93 -41.73
C ALA A 563 5.29 -43.28 -41.64
N GLY A 564 4.46 -43.43 -42.68
CA GLY A 564 3.05 -42.98 -42.68
C GLY A 564 2.79 -41.52 -43.08
N SER A 565 3.75 -40.81 -43.68
CA SER A 565 3.59 -39.42 -44.13
C SER A 565 2.90 -39.29 -45.50
N THR A 566 2.11 -38.23 -45.66
CA THR A 566 1.68 -37.75 -46.98
C THR A 566 2.70 -36.73 -47.45
N MET A 567 3.52 -37.11 -48.42
CA MET A 567 4.54 -36.25 -49.02
C MET A 567 3.91 -35.58 -50.24
N LEU A 568 3.68 -34.27 -50.17
CA LEU A 568 3.21 -33.48 -51.30
C LEU A 568 4.43 -32.77 -51.88
N ALA A 569 4.89 -33.27 -53.03
CA ALA A 569 5.98 -32.71 -53.82
C ALA A 569 5.46 -31.79 -54.91
#